data_AF-A0A847XVJ1-F1
#
_entry.id   AF-A0A847XVJ1-F1
#
_cell.length_a   1.000
_cell.length_b   1.000
_cell.length_c   1.000
_cell.angle_alpha   90.00
_cell.angle_beta   90.00
_cell.angle_gamma   90.00
#
_symmetry.space_group_name_H-M   'P 1'
#
loop_
_entity.id
_entity.type
_entity.pdbx_description
1 polymer ?
#
loop_
_entity_poly.entity_id
_entity_poly.type
_entity_poly.pdbx_seq_one_letter_code
_entity_poly.pdbx_strand_id
1 'polypeptide(L)'
;DIFRNNSLNYGLLPVVVSENFLGHLFKLIAKDPGTIVRIDLGQQIISLPETGESESFEINQYKKECLMKGLDDIEYLLSIRDLITAYELRNTLK
;
A
#
# COMPACT_ATOMS: atom_id res chain seq x y z
N ASP A 1 -8.01 5.53 -10.75
CA ASP A 1 -6.92 4.59 -11.08
C ASP A 1 -5.59 5.24 -11.40
N ILE A 2 -5.51 6.21 -12.32
CA ILE A 2 -4.22 6.87 -12.67
C ILE A 2 -3.51 7.43 -11.44
N PHE A 3 -4.21 8.22 -10.62
CA PHE A 3 -3.64 8.77 -9.38
C PHE A 3 -3.17 7.66 -8.43
N ARG A 4 -3.99 6.63 -8.22
CA ARG A 4 -3.68 5.51 -7.33
C ARG A 4 -2.38 4.79 -7.73
N ASN A 5 -2.19 4.59 -9.03
CA ASN A 5 -1.00 3.91 -9.54
C ASN A 5 0.22 4.82 -9.47
N ASN A 6 0.07 6.10 -9.83
CA ASN A 6 1.18 7.05 -9.82
C ASN A 6 1.65 7.40 -8.40
N SER A 7 0.73 7.52 -7.43
CA SER A 7 1.08 7.89 -6.05
C SER A 7 2.05 6.88 -5.41
N LEU A 8 1.86 5.60 -5.71
CA LEU A 8 2.72 4.51 -5.21
C LEU A 8 4.16 4.63 -5.71
N ASN A 9 4.39 5.20 -6.90
CA ASN A 9 5.74 5.42 -7.43
C ASN A 9 6.50 6.52 -6.67
N TYR A 10 5.78 7.35 -5.91
CA TYR A 10 6.35 8.43 -5.12
C TYR A 10 6.26 8.15 -3.61
N GLY A 11 6.06 6.90 -3.20
CA GLY A 11 5.98 6.51 -1.79
C GLY A 11 4.66 6.90 -1.09
N LEU A 12 3.65 7.37 -1.84
CA LEU A 12 2.35 7.72 -1.28
C LEU A 12 1.39 6.52 -1.39
N LEU A 13 0.93 6.03 -0.23
CA LEU A 13 -0.02 4.91 -0.12
C LEU A 13 -1.49 5.42 -0.17
N PRO A 14 -2.21 5.22 -1.28
CA PRO A 14 -3.64 5.48 -1.34
C PRO A 14 -4.39 4.32 -0.66
N VAL A 15 -5.18 4.63 0.36
CA VAL A 15 -6.01 3.66 1.07
C VAL A 15 -7.47 3.90 0.70
N VAL A 16 -8.14 2.88 0.18
CA VAL A 16 -9.58 2.91 -0.13
C VAL A 16 -10.32 2.25 1.03
N VAL A 17 -11.37 2.91 1.51
CA VAL A 17 -12.21 2.48 2.63
C VAL A 17 -13.69 2.58 2.26
N SER A 18 -14.56 1.98 3.05
CA SER A 18 -16.00 2.13 2.89
C SER A 18 -16.46 3.56 3.19
N GLU A 19 -17.59 3.98 2.60
CA GLU A 19 -18.20 5.27 2.90
C GLU A 19 -18.58 5.41 4.39
N ASN A 20 -18.97 4.31 5.02
CA ASN A 20 -19.35 4.29 6.43
C ASN A 20 -18.14 4.60 7.33
N PHE A 21 -17.03 3.89 7.12
CA PHE A 21 -15.79 4.14 7.85
C PHE A 21 -15.28 5.55 7.61
N LEU A 22 -15.31 6.04 6.36
CA LEU A 22 -14.90 7.41 6.03
C LEU A 22 -15.77 8.45 6.77
N GLY A 23 -17.09 8.23 6.80
CA GLY A 23 -18.03 9.11 7.50
C GLY A 23 -17.78 9.15 9.01
N HIS A 24 -17.46 8.01 9.62
CA HIS A 24 -17.09 7.93 11.03
C HIS A 24 -15.77 8.63 11.31
N LEU A 25 -14.74 8.38 10.50
CA LEU A 25 -13.44 9.03 10.60
C LEU A 25 -13.58 10.56 10.55
N PHE A 26 -14.35 11.11 9.60
CA PHE A 26 -14.54 12.56 9.54
C PHE A 26 -15.25 13.14 10.76
N LYS A 27 -16.22 12.42 11.35
CA LYS A 27 -16.87 12.86 12.59
C LYS A 27 -15.89 12.88 13.77
N LEU A 28 -15.01 11.89 13.86
CA LEU A 28 -13.97 11.84 14.89
C LEU A 28 -12.99 13.01 14.72
N ILE A 29 -12.43 13.20 13.53
CA ILE A 29 -11.50 14.31 13.23
C ILE A 29 -12.16 15.67 13.48
N ALA A 30 -13.44 15.84 13.12
CA ALA A 30 -14.16 17.10 13.35
C ALA A 30 -14.36 17.40 14.85
N LYS A 31 -14.48 16.35 15.68
CA LYS A 31 -14.60 16.48 17.14
C LYS A 31 -13.23 16.69 17.80
N ASP A 32 -12.23 15.96 17.34
CA ASP A 32 -10.84 16.04 17.81
C ASP A 32 -9.88 15.97 16.62
N PRO A 33 -9.28 17.09 16.19
CA PRO A 33 -8.28 17.12 15.12
C PRO A 33 -7.02 16.29 15.43
N GLY A 34 -6.80 15.91 16.69
CA GLY A 34 -5.73 15.00 17.12
C GLY A 34 -6.04 13.52 16.91
N THR A 35 -7.21 13.17 16.38
CA THR A 35 -7.64 11.79 16.13
C THR A 35 -6.53 10.99 15.43
N ILE A 36 -6.09 9.90 16.07
CA ILE A 36 -5.05 9.04 15.51
C ILE A 36 -5.65 8.05 14.52
N VAL A 37 -5.08 7.99 13.32
CA VAL A 37 -5.35 6.96 12.32
C VAL A 37 -4.12 6.08 12.20
N ARG A 38 -4.28 4.77 12.37
CA ARG A 38 -3.19 3.80 12.25
C ARG A 38 -3.31 3.03 10.94
N ILE A 39 -2.21 2.98 10.19
CA ILE A 39 -2.06 2.18 8.98
C ILE A 39 -1.04 1.08 9.25
N ASP A 40 -1.44 -0.17 9.06
CA ASP A 40 -0.55 -1.33 9.03
C ASP A 40 -0.48 -1.86 7.60
N LEU A 41 0.61 -1.55 6.90
CA LEU A 41 0.82 -2.01 5.52
C LEU A 41 1.11 -3.52 5.46
N GLY A 42 1.71 -4.09 6.49
CA GLY A 42 2.03 -5.52 6.56
C GLY A 42 0.76 -6.36 6.57
N GLN A 43 -0.21 -5.97 7.41
CA GLN A 43 -1.52 -6.59 7.53
C GLN A 43 -2.56 -6.02 6.54
N GLN A 44 -2.25 -4.90 5.89
CA GLN A 44 -3.16 -4.14 5.03
C GLN A 44 -4.43 -3.69 5.76
N ILE A 45 -4.26 -3.15 6.95
CA ILE A 45 -5.35 -2.72 7.83
C ILE A 45 -5.22 -1.23 8.10
N ILE A 46 -6.31 -0.50 7.94
CA ILE A 46 -6.52 0.83 8.51
C ILE A 46 -7.36 0.68 9.78
N SER A 47 -7.00 1.41 10.83
CA SER A 47 -7.70 1.33 12.12
C SER A 47 -7.76 2.68 12.80
N LEU A 48 -8.80 2.83 13.63
CA LEU A 48 -9.07 3.96 14.51
C LEU A 48 -8.89 3.47 15.95
N PRO A 49 -7.69 3.62 16.55
CA PRO A 49 -7.39 3.02 17.85
C PRO A 49 -8.34 3.45 18.97
N GLU A 50 -8.91 4.66 18.88
CA GLU A 50 -9.83 5.22 19.87
C GLU A 50 -11.19 4.50 19.91
N THR A 51 -11.69 4.06 18.76
CA THR A 51 -12.99 3.36 18.67
C THR A 51 -12.83 1.85 18.51
N GLY A 52 -11.65 1.38 18.12
CA GLY A 52 -11.39 -0.01 17.76
C GLY A 52 -11.91 -0.38 16.37
N GLU A 53 -12.46 0.56 15.61
CA GLU A 53 -12.92 0.31 14.23
C GLU A 53 -11.72 0.05 13.30
N SER A 54 -11.87 -0.89 12.37
CA SER A 54 -10.83 -1.23 11.40
C SER A 54 -11.41 -1.77 10.10
N GLU A 55 -10.73 -1.51 8.99
CA GLU A 55 -11.03 -2.08 7.67
C GLU A 55 -9.76 -2.57 6.98
N SER A 56 -9.88 -3.58 6.12
CA SER A 56 -8.81 -4.01 5.25
C SER A 56 -8.79 -3.18 3.97
N PHE A 57 -7.61 -2.91 3.43
CA PHE A 57 -7.44 -2.26 2.13
C PHE A 57 -6.62 -3.11 1.16
N GLU A 58 -6.76 -2.82 -0.13
CA GLU A 58 -6.04 -3.55 -1.18
C GLU A 58 -4.84 -2.76 -1.70
N ILE A 59 -3.75 -3.48 -1.95
CA ILE A 59 -2.57 -2.97 -2.64
C ILE A 59 -1.95 -4.10 -3.46
N ASN A 60 -1.37 -3.75 -4.61
CA ASN A 60 -0.61 -4.69 -5.40
C ASN A 60 0.64 -5.17 -4.61
N GLN A 61 0.88 -6.48 -4.59
CA GLN A 61 1.96 -7.09 -3.82
C GLN A 61 3.35 -6.50 -4.11
N TYR A 62 3.67 -6.24 -5.38
CA TYR A 62 4.93 -5.62 -5.76
C TYR A 62 5.06 -4.21 -5.16
N LYS A 63 4.04 -3.37 -5.29
CA LYS A 63 4.05 -2.01 -4.72
C LYS A 63 4.07 -2.02 -3.19
N LYS A 64 3.44 -3.00 -2.55
CA LYS A 64 3.54 -3.23 -1.10
C LYS A 64 4.99 -3.51 -0.70
N GLU A 65 5.69 -4.38 -1.42
CA GLU A 65 7.10 -4.65 -1.15
C GLU A 65 7.99 -3.44 -1.33
N CYS A 66 7.78 -2.66 -2.40
CA CYS A 66 8.47 -1.39 -2.61
C CYS A 66 8.30 -0.44 -1.42
N LEU A 67 7.05 -0.20 -0.98
CA LEU A 67 6.79 0.66 0.18
C LEU A 67 7.36 0.11 1.50
N MET A 68 7.28 -1.19 1.73
CA MET A 68 7.79 -1.83 2.95
C MET A 68 9.32 -1.79 3.03
N LYS A 69 10.01 -1.93 1.90
CA LYS A 69 11.48 -1.99 1.81
C LYS A 69 12.10 -0.63 1.46
N GLY A 70 11.27 0.37 1.14
CA GLY A 70 11.73 1.68 0.67
C GLY A 70 12.38 1.65 -0.71
N LEU A 71 11.98 0.71 -1.58
CA LEU A 71 12.54 0.53 -2.91
C LEU A 71 11.75 1.31 -3.96
N ASP A 72 12.45 1.91 -4.92
CA ASP A 72 11.85 2.33 -6.18
C ASP A 72 11.72 1.17 -7.19
N ASP A 73 11.20 1.47 -8.38
CA ASP A 73 10.97 0.47 -9.42
C ASP A 73 12.28 -0.08 -10.01
N ILE A 74 13.34 0.73 -10.08
CA ILE A 74 14.65 0.30 -10.58
C ILE A 74 15.33 -0.60 -9.55
N GLU A 75 15.34 -0.18 -8.29
CA GLU A 75 15.91 -0.94 -7.18
C GLU A 75 15.20 -2.29 -7.00
N TYR A 76 13.88 -2.33 -7.15
CA TYR A 76 13.15 -3.58 -7.14
C TYR A 76 13.58 -4.50 -8.29
N LEU A 77 13.65 -3.99 -9.53
CA LEU A 77 14.10 -4.80 -10.67
C LEU A 77 15.51 -5.35 -10.47
N LEU A 78 16.42 -4.55 -9.91
CA LEU A 78 17.76 -5.00 -9.54
C LEU A 78 17.71 -6.11 -8.47
N SER A 79 16.79 -6.01 -7.50
CA SER A 79 16.61 -7.03 -6.45
C SER A 79 16.13 -8.39 -6.98
N ILE A 80 15.44 -8.41 -8.12
CA ILE A 80 14.91 -9.64 -8.75
C ILE A 80 15.66 -10.03 -10.03
N ARG A 81 16.82 -9.41 -10.30
CA ARG A 81 17.59 -9.62 -11.55
C ARG A 81 17.83 -11.09 -11.86
N ASP A 82 18.22 -11.89 -10.87
CA ASP A 82 18.55 -13.30 -11.09
C ASP A 82 17.32 -14.13 -11.46
N LEU A 83 16.12 -13.77 -10.96
CA LEU A 83 14.85 -14.37 -11.37
C LEU A 83 14.51 -14.03 -12.83
N ILE A 84 14.75 -12.78 -13.23
CA ILE A 84 14.55 -12.32 -14.61
C ILE A 84 15.47 -13.11 -15.55
N THR A 85 16.77 -13.20 -15.23
CA THR A 85 17.73 -13.97 -16.03
C THR A 85 17.36 -15.45 -16.15
N ALA A 86 16.91 -16.09 -15.06
CA ALA A 86 16.47 -17.48 -15.09
C ALA A 86 15.21 -17.67 -15.97
N TYR A 87 14.27 -16.73 -15.91
CA TYR A 87 13.08 -16.75 -16.77
C TYR A 87 13.45 -16.57 -18.25
N GLU A 88 14.34 -15.63 -18.58
CA GLU A 88 14.80 -15.41 -19.95
C GLU A 88 15.49 -16.65 -20.51
N LEU A 89 16.44 -17.24 -19.77
CA LEU A 89 17.14 -18.46 -20.20
C LEU A 89 16.16 -19.61 -20.52
N ARG A 90 15.12 -19.80 -19.70
CA ARG A 90 14.09 -20.82 -19.93
C ARG A 90 13.30 -20.57 -21.22
N ASN A 91 13.08 -19.32 -21.59
CA ASN A 91 12.26 -18.97 -22.75
C ASN A 91 13.07 -18.82 -24.05
N THR A 92 14.37 -18.51 -23.96
CA THR A 92 15.29 -18.48 -25.13
C THR A 92 15.68 -19.89 -25.60
N LEU A 93 15.55 -20.91 -24.75
CA LEU A 93 15.81 -22.32 -25.07
C LEU A 93 14.58 -23.06 -25.67
N LYS A 94 13.56 -22.32 -26.13
CA LYS A 94 12.45 -22.83 -26.95
C LYS A 94 12.68 -22.46 -28.40
#